data_AF-A0A4R1GEE3-F1
#
_entry.id   AF-A0A4R1GEE3-F1
#
_cell.length_a   1.000
_cell.length_b   1.000
_cell.length_c   1.000
_cell.angle_alpha   90.00
_cell.angle_beta   90.00
_cell.angle_gamma   90.00
#
_symmetry.space_group_name_H-M   'P 1'
#
loop_
_entity.id
_entity.type
_entity.pdbx_description
1 polymer ?
#
loop_
_entity_poly.entity_id
_entity_poly.type
_entity_poly.pdbx_seq_one_letter_code
_entity_poly.pdbx_strand_id
1 'polypeptide(L)'
;MSRLLDFLAVLFSVIIAFSIGVIVAFYRPTTGITNAKHVVTEKNTDTKVPETTDSEENTIDVPENAPQEDKIDEEEKINETILSSFKRIKEGIAYYPALILKVRGVSSGTEIHLITFSTMEWPFIRTYISDDLVLEEPEKVFLCENGIVDVVYTVKGVWPPEIHREKLKGKGVLVVPDEKGNLNFKDFKGICSDNGFVFTRSGDLAGICFGSKFIGAEELYRTTPSNCQTVYPKEEGNDANLQGENR
;
A
#
# COMPACT_ATOMS: atom_id res chain seq x y z
N MET A 1 5.89 -0.97 -57.63
CA MET A 1 6.05 -0.66 -56.19
C MET A 1 4.76 -0.20 -55.50
N SER A 2 3.67 0.16 -56.20
CA SER A 2 2.40 0.60 -55.55
C SER A 2 1.53 -0.55 -55.02
N ARG A 3 1.37 -1.64 -55.80
CA ARG A 3 0.42 -2.72 -55.45
C ARG A 3 0.73 -3.48 -54.15
N LEU A 4 2.00 -3.59 -53.77
CA LEU A 4 2.40 -4.22 -52.51
C LEU A 4 2.01 -3.34 -51.32
N LEU A 5 2.13 -2.02 -51.49
CA LEU A 5 1.85 -1.03 -50.47
C LEU A 5 0.34 -0.89 -50.25
N ASP A 6 -0.44 -0.93 -51.34
CA ASP A 6 -1.90 -0.97 -51.28
C ASP A 6 -2.41 -2.25 -50.60
N PHE A 7 -1.81 -3.40 -50.89
CA PHE A 7 -2.17 -4.67 -50.25
C PHE A 7 -1.86 -4.67 -48.75
N LEU A 8 -0.69 -4.16 -48.36
CA LEU A 8 -0.30 -4.03 -46.95
C LEU A 8 -1.23 -3.05 -46.22
N ALA A 9 -1.58 -1.91 -46.82
CA ALA A 9 -2.49 -0.94 -46.22
C ALA A 9 -3.88 -1.54 -45.94
N VAL A 10 -4.41 -2.35 -46.87
CA VAL A 10 -5.68 -3.06 -46.68
C VAL A 10 -5.56 -4.11 -45.57
N LEU A 11 -4.47 -4.88 -45.55
CA LEU A 11 -4.23 -5.90 -44.53
C LEU A 11 -4.16 -5.28 -43.12
N PHE A 12 -3.40 -4.21 -42.94
CA PHE A 12 -3.28 -3.52 -41.65
C PHE A 12 -4.60 -2.87 -41.23
N SER A 13 -5.37 -2.30 -42.16
CA SER A 13 -6.70 -1.73 -41.87
C SER A 13 -7.67 -2.79 -41.31
N VAL A 14 -7.70 -3.99 -41.92
CA VAL A 14 -8.54 -5.09 -41.45
C VAL A 14 -8.11 -5.59 -40.08
N ILE A 15 -6.80 -5.73 -39.84
CA ILE A 15 -6.26 -6.16 -38.54
C ILE A 15 -6.61 -5.15 -37.44
N ILE A 16 -6.47 -3.85 -37.72
CA ILE A 16 -6.80 -2.79 -36.75
C ILE A 16 -8.30 -2.79 -36.45
N ALA A 17 -9.17 -2.87 -37.46
CA ALA A 17 -10.62 -2.91 -37.27
C ALA A 17 -11.05 -4.14 -36.44
N PHE A 18 -10.47 -5.30 -36.73
CA PHE A 18 -10.74 -6.52 -35.97
C PHE A 18 -10.25 -6.42 -34.52
N SER A 19 -9.06 -5.85 -34.30
CA SER A 19 -8.49 -5.65 -32.96
C SER A 19 -9.34 -4.70 -32.11
N ILE A 20 -9.81 -3.58 -32.68
CA ILE A 20 -10.73 -2.66 -32.00
C ILE A 20 -12.05 -3.35 -31.69
N GLY A 21 -12.60 -4.15 -32.62
CA GLY A 21 -13.82 -4.92 -32.41
C GLY A 21 -13.70 -5.91 -31.25
N VAL A 22 -12.57 -6.61 -31.13
CA VAL A 22 -12.28 -7.49 -30.00
C VAL A 22 -12.18 -6.69 -28.71
N ILE A 23 -11.43 -5.58 -28.69
CA ILE A 23 -11.31 -4.73 -27.50
C ILE A 23 -12.69 -4.27 -27.06
N VAL A 24 -13.53 -3.73 -27.94
CA VAL A 24 -14.89 -3.26 -27.61
C VAL A 24 -15.79 -4.40 -27.14
N ALA A 25 -15.72 -5.58 -27.75
CA ALA A 25 -16.54 -6.74 -27.35
C ALA A 25 -16.17 -7.28 -25.96
N PHE A 26 -14.91 -7.18 -25.57
CA PHE A 26 -14.42 -7.62 -24.25
C PHE A 26 -14.26 -6.47 -23.25
N TYR A 27 -14.50 -5.23 -23.67
CA TYR A 27 -14.55 -4.07 -22.78
C TYR A 27 -15.86 -4.10 -22.00
N ARG A 28 -15.83 -4.70 -20.80
CA ARG A 28 -16.91 -4.50 -19.83
C ARG A 28 -16.76 -3.10 -19.26
N PRO A 29 -17.69 -2.16 -19.50
CA PRO A 29 -17.69 -0.91 -18.77
C PRO A 29 -18.02 -1.25 -17.32
N THR A 30 -17.07 -1.06 -16.42
CA THR A 30 -17.35 -0.99 -14.99
C THR A 30 -18.37 0.12 -14.80
N THR A 31 -19.63 -0.25 -14.54
CA THR A 31 -20.71 0.68 -14.21
C THR A 31 -20.31 1.48 -12.98
N GLY A 32 -19.78 2.67 -13.22
CA GLY A 32 -19.56 3.67 -12.19
C GLY A 32 -20.92 4.12 -11.66
N ILE A 33 -21.05 4.01 -10.33
CA ILE A 33 -22.13 4.56 -9.52
C ILE A 33 -22.31 6.03 -9.89
N THR A 34 -23.39 6.35 -10.60
CA THR A 34 -23.83 7.73 -10.78
C THR A 34 -24.58 8.17 -9.54
N ASN A 35 -23.97 9.09 -8.78
CA ASN A 35 -24.65 9.85 -7.74
C ASN A 35 -25.78 10.67 -8.38
N ALA A 36 -27.00 10.12 -8.38
CA ALA A 36 -28.21 10.86 -8.74
C ALA A 36 -28.54 11.85 -7.63
N LYS A 37 -28.14 13.10 -7.86
CA LYS A 37 -28.64 14.28 -7.16
C LYS A 37 -30.10 14.52 -7.57
N HIS A 38 -31.05 14.06 -6.76
CA HIS A 38 -32.45 14.53 -6.79
C HIS A 38 -32.76 15.12 -5.40
N VAL A 39 -32.62 16.44 -5.23
CA VAL A 39 -33.74 17.41 -5.32
C VAL A 39 -34.90 16.98 -4.40
N VAL A 40 -34.79 17.36 -3.13
CA VAL A 40 -35.93 17.37 -2.20
C VAL A 40 -36.82 18.53 -2.62
N THR A 41 -37.94 18.19 -3.24
CA THR A 41 -39.04 19.11 -3.53
C THR A 41 -39.71 19.52 -2.21
N GLU A 42 -39.67 20.82 -1.89
CA GLU A 42 -40.60 21.44 -0.96
C GLU A 42 -42.04 21.13 -1.39
N LYS A 43 -42.81 20.47 -0.52
CA LYS A 43 -44.27 20.55 -0.56
C LYS A 43 -44.76 21.18 0.73
N ASN A 44 -45.10 22.46 0.60
CA ASN A 44 -46.10 23.12 1.42
C ASN A 44 -47.39 22.28 1.44
N THR A 45 -47.90 21.99 2.63
CA THR A 45 -49.34 21.86 2.86
C THR A 45 -49.63 22.34 4.27
N ASP A 46 -50.20 23.54 4.37
CA ASP A 46 -50.90 24.02 5.56
C ASP A 46 -52.09 23.11 5.85
N THR A 47 -52.30 22.72 7.12
CA THR A 47 -53.63 22.64 7.78
C THR A 47 -53.47 22.48 9.30
N LYS A 48 -53.81 23.57 10.02
CA LYS A 48 -54.58 23.68 11.29
C LYS A 48 -54.33 22.73 12.50
N VAL A 49 -53.96 23.38 13.62
CA VAL A 49 -53.97 22.94 15.04
C VAL A 49 -55.43 22.71 15.54
N PRO A 50 -55.72 21.82 16.52
CA PRO A 50 -55.65 22.15 17.96
C PRO A 50 -55.15 21.03 18.92
N GLU A 51 -54.26 21.42 19.84
CA GLU A 51 -54.26 21.23 21.30
C GLU A 51 -54.82 19.95 22.01
N THR A 52 -53.96 19.42 22.92
CA THR A 52 -54.18 18.91 24.31
C THR A 52 -54.32 17.39 24.64
N THR A 53 -53.48 17.00 25.62
CA THR A 53 -53.69 16.11 26.80
C THR A 53 -53.12 14.69 26.82
N ASP A 54 -52.64 14.36 28.03
CA ASP A 54 -51.83 13.26 28.55
C ASP A 54 -52.36 11.82 28.43
N SER A 55 -51.41 10.91 28.69
CA SER A 55 -51.51 9.53 29.23
C SER A 55 -51.90 8.42 28.24
N GLU A 56 -50.95 7.51 27.97
CA GLU A 56 -51.07 6.11 28.43
C GLU A 56 -49.82 5.26 28.14
N GLU A 57 -49.58 4.39 29.09
CA GLU A 57 -48.57 3.35 29.26
C GLU A 57 -48.84 2.13 28.36
N ASN A 58 -47.85 1.65 27.59
CA ASN A 58 -47.42 0.24 27.56
C ASN A 58 -46.43 -0.10 26.42
N THR A 59 -45.31 -0.69 26.83
CA THR A 59 -44.54 -1.78 26.23
C THR A 59 -44.16 -1.72 24.74
N ILE A 60 -42.87 -1.47 24.48
CA ILE A 60 -42.17 -2.04 23.32
C ILE A 60 -40.85 -2.63 23.82
N ASP A 61 -40.77 -3.96 23.78
CA ASP A 61 -39.53 -4.72 23.88
C ASP A 61 -38.51 -4.17 22.88
N VAL A 62 -37.35 -3.75 23.37
CA VAL A 62 -36.21 -3.40 22.51
C VAL A 62 -35.59 -4.72 22.05
N PRO A 63 -35.61 -5.09 20.76
CA PRO A 63 -34.72 -6.11 20.28
C PRO A 63 -33.32 -5.50 20.25
N GLU A 64 -32.52 -5.88 21.25
CA GLU A 64 -31.07 -5.82 21.20
C GLU A 64 -30.60 -6.72 20.06
N ASN A 65 -30.43 -6.14 18.87
CA ASN A 65 -29.57 -6.65 17.79
C ASN A 65 -29.40 -5.55 16.73
N ALA A 66 -28.44 -4.66 16.99
CA ALA A 66 -27.85 -3.83 15.94
C ALA A 66 -26.84 -4.69 15.15
N PRO A 67 -26.67 -4.45 13.83
CA PRO A 67 -26.01 -5.37 12.92
C PRO A 67 -24.52 -5.51 13.24
N GLN A 68 -24.12 -6.70 13.69
CA GLN A 68 -22.72 -7.08 13.89
C GLN A 68 -22.07 -7.65 12.63
N GLU A 69 -22.86 -8.17 11.68
CA GLU A 69 -22.35 -8.77 10.43
C GLU A 69 -21.65 -7.73 9.54
N ASP A 70 -22.24 -6.55 9.32
CA ASP A 70 -21.67 -5.52 8.42
C ASP A 70 -20.29 -5.00 8.86
N LYS A 71 -19.99 -5.00 10.17
CA LYS A 71 -18.71 -4.50 10.69
C LYS A 71 -17.56 -5.48 10.51
N ILE A 72 -17.85 -6.78 10.55
CA ILE A 72 -16.85 -7.84 10.41
C ILE A 72 -16.35 -7.86 8.96
N ASP A 73 -17.27 -7.77 7.99
CA ASP A 73 -16.96 -7.75 6.56
C ASP A 73 -16.10 -6.53 6.15
N GLU A 74 -16.35 -5.36 6.75
CA GLU A 74 -15.54 -4.17 6.48
C GLU A 74 -14.11 -4.28 7.02
N GLU A 75 -13.92 -4.81 8.22
CA GLU A 75 -12.60 -4.96 8.83
C GLU A 75 -11.75 -6.00 8.09
N GLU A 76 -12.35 -7.14 7.72
CA GLU A 76 -11.69 -8.17 6.93
C GLU A 76 -11.23 -7.62 5.57
N LYS A 77 -12.11 -6.90 4.87
CA LYS A 77 -11.78 -6.28 3.57
C LYS A 77 -10.65 -5.25 3.66
N ILE A 78 -10.61 -4.45 4.73
CA ILE A 78 -9.51 -3.50 4.97
C ILE A 78 -8.21 -4.27 5.21
N ASN A 79 -8.23 -5.31 6.04
CA ASN A 79 -7.06 -6.12 6.34
C ASN A 79 -6.53 -6.81 5.07
N GLU A 80 -7.40 -7.37 4.22
CA GLU A 80 -7.03 -7.94 2.92
C GLU A 80 -6.37 -6.91 1.99
N THR A 81 -6.95 -5.71 1.93
CA THR A 81 -6.41 -4.60 1.13
C THR A 81 -5.00 -4.24 1.60
N ILE A 82 -4.80 -4.11 2.91
CA ILE A 82 -3.50 -3.83 3.52
C ILE A 82 -2.51 -4.99 3.27
N LEU A 83 -2.93 -6.23 3.46
CA LEU A 83 -2.11 -7.43 3.22
C LEU A 83 -1.59 -7.46 1.78
N SER A 84 -2.45 -7.15 0.80
CA SER A 84 -2.08 -7.15 -0.62
C SER A 84 -0.99 -6.13 -0.99
N SER A 85 -0.80 -5.10 -0.15
CA SER A 85 0.22 -4.07 -0.34
C SER A 85 1.63 -4.57 0.02
N PHE A 86 1.74 -5.58 0.88
CA PHE A 86 3.03 -6.11 1.32
C PHE A 86 3.66 -7.02 0.28
N LYS A 87 4.95 -6.78 0.06
CA LYS A 87 5.87 -7.64 -0.70
C LYS A 87 6.66 -8.51 0.27
N ARG A 88 7.23 -9.60 -0.24
CA ARG A 88 7.92 -10.58 0.60
C ARG A 88 9.40 -10.59 0.29
N ILE A 89 10.22 -10.42 1.32
CA ILE A 89 11.67 -10.60 1.24
C ILE A 89 11.99 -11.94 1.92
N LYS A 90 12.52 -12.88 1.16
CA LYS A 90 12.89 -14.20 1.65
C LYS A 90 14.35 -14.22 2.07
N GLU A 91 14.62 -14.80 3.25
CA GLU A 91 15.94 -15.10 3.77
C GLU A 91 15.92 -16.53 4.33
N GLY A 92 16.66 -17.46 3.70
CA GLY A 92 16.59 -18.87 4.06
C GLY A 92 15.15 -19.42 3.96
N ILE A 93 14.54 -19.76 5.11
CA ILE A 93 13.16 -20.24 5.22
C ILE A 93 12.16 -19.17 5.67
N ALA A 94 12.64 -18.00 6.11
CA ALA A 94 11.81 -16.92 6.62
C ALA A 94 11.36 -15.98 5.49
N TYR A 95 10.22 -15.32 5.69
CA TYR A 95 9.70 -14.28 4.79
C TYR A 95 9.39 -13.05 5.61
N TYR A 96 9.95 -11.92 5.22
CA TYR A 96 9.73 -10.64 5.87
C TYR A 96 8.90 -9.72 4.99
N PRO A 97 7.96 -8.97 5.59
CA PRO A 97 7.11 -8.05 4.86
C PRO A 97 7.88 -6.76 4.52
N ALA A 98 7.65 -6.24 3.33
CA ALA A 98 8.16 -4.94 2.88
C ALA A 98 7.11 -4.19 2.06
N LEU A 99 7.22 -2.87 1.99
CA LEU A 99 6.35 -2.02 1.17
C LEU A 99 7.17 -1.29 0.12
N ILE A 100 6.66 -1.19 -1.10
CA ILE A 100 7.28 -0.37 -2.15
C ILE A 100 6.95 1.09 -1.84
N LEU A 101 7.86 1.77 -1.15
CA LEU A 101 7.66 3.16 -0.75
C LEU A 101 7.74 4.08 -1.96
N LYS A 102 8.72 3.87 -2.84
CA LYS A 102 9.08 4.81 -3.89
C LYS A 102 9.66 4.12 -5.11
N VAL A 103 9.32 4.64 -6.28
CA VAL A 103 9.82 4.16 -7.58
C VAL A 103 10.30 5.36 -8.40
N ARG A 104 11.51 5.28 -8.95
CA ARG A 104 12.15 6.36 -9.73
C ARG A 104 12.77 5.84 -11.01
N GLY A 105 12.60 6.59 -12.10
CA GLY A 105 13.35 6.32 -13.33
C GLY A 105 14.79 6.80 -13.20
N VAL A 106 15.74 5.92 -13.51
CA VAL A 106 17.19 6.20 -13.55
C VAL A 106 17.76 5.77 -14.90
N SER A 107 18.99 6.19 -15.22
CA SER A 107 19.60 5.87 -16.54
C SER A 107 19.77 4.37 -16.78
N SER A 108 19.98 3.59 -15.72
CA SER A 108 20.16 2.14 -15.73
C SER A 108 18.84 1.34 -15.71
N GLY A 109 17.70 1.99 -15.50
CA GLY A 109 16.39 1.34 -15.38
C GLY A 109 15.46 2.06 -14.41
N THR A 110 14.85 1.28 -13.52
CA THR A 110 13.90 1.75 -12.51
C THR A 110 14.43 1.40 -11.13
N GLU A 111 14.72 2.44 -10.36
CA GLU A 111 15.11 2.34 -8.96
C GLU A 111 13.85 2.13 -8.10
N ILE A 112 13.84 1.07 -7.31
CA ILE A 112 12.74 0.68 -6.43
C ILE A 112 13.26 0.73 -4.99
N HIS A 113 12.58 1.49 -4.15
CA HIS A 113 12.83 1.59 -2.71
C HIS A 113 11.77 0.79 -1.95
N LEU A 114 12.21 -0.29 -1.30
CA LEU A 114 11.39 -1.10 -0.41
C LEU A 114 11.71 -0.80 1.04
N ILE A 115 10.69 -0.51 1.84
CA ILE A 115 10.85 -0.30 3.28
C ILE A 115 10.41 -1.54 4.07
N THR A 116 11.19 -1.90 5.09
CA THR A 116 10.89 -2.97 6.05
C THR A 116 11.40 -2.59 7.45
N PHE A 117 10.93 -3.28 8.49
CA PHE A 117 11.49 -3.19 9.85
C PHE A 117 12.53 -4.28 10.14
N SER A 118 12.69 -5.25 9.23
CA SER A 118 13.55 -6.41 9.45
C SER A 118 14.95 -6.18 8.87
N THR A 119 15.97 -6.42 9.69
CA THR A 119 17.37 -6.52 9.25
C THR A 119 17.68 -7.95 8.81
N MET A 120 18.41 -8.12 7.71
CA MET A 120 18.69 -9.42 7.11
C MET A 120 20.14 -9.51 6.62
N GLU A 121 20.57 -10.71 6.26
CA GLU A 121 21.79 -10.99 5.53
C GLU A 121 21.60 -10.66 4.04
N TRP A 122 21.77 -9.38 3.71
CA TRP A 122 21.49 -8.79 2.40
C TRP A 122 22.04 -9.56 1.17
N PRO A 123 23.24 -10.18 1.20
CA PRO A 123 23.72 -10.97 0.05
C PRO A 123 22.86 -12.20 -0.29
N PHE A 124 22.04 -12.68 0.66
CA PHE A 124 21.33 -13.95 0.54
C PHE A 124 19.80 -13.81 0.46
N ILE A 125 19.30 -12.57 0.33
CA ILE A 125 17.86 -12.33 0.24
C ILE A 125 17.33 -12.45 -1.20
N ARG A 126 16.05 -12.82 -1.30
CA ARG A 126 15.27 -12.74 -2.54
C ARG A 126 13.98 -11.97 -2.30
N THR A 127 13.76 -10.90 -3.06
CA THR A 127 12.58 -10.05 -2.93
C THR A 127 11.55 -10.39 -4.00
N TYR A 128 10.35 -10.77 -3.57
CA TYR A 128 9.21 -11.11 -4.42
C TYR A 128 8.28 -9.90 -4.52
N ILE A 129 8.36 -9.19 -5.65
CA ILE A 129 7.48 -8.04 -5.97
C ILE A 129 6.12 -8.53 -6.48
N SER A 130 6.15 -9.62 -7.26
CA SER A 130 5.01 -10.42 -7.71
C SER A 130 5.48 -11.87 -7.89
N ASP A 131 4.58 -12.78 -8.24
CA ASP A 131 4.94 -14.17 -8.52
C ASP A 131 5.93 -14.30 -9.69
N ASP A 132 5.90 -13.34 -10.63
CA ASP A 132 6.74 -13.33 -11.83
C ASP A 132 7.98 -12.42 -11.72
N LEU A 133 8.06 -11.58 -10.67
CA LEU A 133 9.15 -10.62 -10.49
C LEU A 133 9.87 -10.86 -9.16
N VAL A 134 10.99 -11.58 -9.26
CA VAL A 134 11.90 -11.87 -8.15
C VAL A 134 13.20 -11.10 -8.36
N LEU A 135 13.58 -10.31 -7.36
CA LEU A 135 14.80 -9.53 -7.33
C LEU A 135 15.80 -10.22 -6.41
N GLU A 136 16.94 -10.60 -6.97
CA GLU A 136 18.07 -11.12 -6.21
C GLU A 136 18.99 -9.96 -5.83
N GLU A 137 19.58 -10.04 -4.64
CA GLU A 137 20.62 -9.15 -4.10
C GLU A 137 20.35 -7.62 -4.26
N PRO A 138 20.09 -6.89 -3.18
CA PRO A 138 19.85 -5.44 -3.27
C PRO A 138 21.10 -4.69 -3.75
N GLU A 139 20.93 -3.61 -4.50
CA GLU A 139 22.03 -2.75 -4.90
C GLU A 139 22.59 -1.98 -3.69
N LYS A 140 21.68 -1.45 -2.88
CA LYS A 140 22.01 -0.72 -1.65
C LYS A 140 20.98 -1.03 -0.57
N VAL A 141 21.42 -0.98 0.67
CA VAL A 141 20.52 -1.02 1.82
C VAL A 141 20.91 0.08 2.79
N PHE A 142 19.92 0.83 3.26
CA PHE A 142 20.08 1.91 4.23
C PHE A 142 19.31 1.61 5.50
N LEU A 143 19.92 1.89 6.66
CA LEU A 143 19.26 1.88 7.96
C LEU A 143 18.96 3.32 8.38
N CYS A 144 17.69 3.62 8.62
CA CYS A 144 17.22 4.95 8.99
C CYS A 144 17.09 5.08 10.52
N GLU A 145 17.19 6.31 11.05
CA GLU A 145 17.06 6.58 12.51
C GLU A 145 15.71 6.13 13.11
N ASN A 146 14.68 6.02 12.27
CA ASN A 146 13.35 5.54 12.63
C ASN A 146 13.21 4.00 12.53
N GLY A 147 14.34 3.28 12.50
CA GLY A 147 14.40 1.81 12.51
C GLY A 147 13.90 1.13 11.22
N ILE A 148 13.48 1.91 10.22
CA ILE A 148 13.18 1.38 8.90
C ILE A 148 14.48 1.07 8.18
N VAL A 149 14.47 -0.05 7.46
CA VAL A 149 15.46 -0.40 6.47
C VAL A 149 14.89 -0.08 5.08
N ASP A 150 15.62 0.72 4.30
CA ASP A 150 15.34 0.99 2.88
C ASP A 150 16.23 0.12 2.00
N VAL A 151 15.61 -0.80 1.26
CA VAL A 151 16.24 -1.77 0.37
C VAL A 151 16.05 -1.30 -1.06
N VAL A 152 17.15 -1.06 -1.76
CA VAL A 152 17.15 -0.45 -3.09
C VAL A 152 17.54 -1.47 -4.15
N TYR A 153 16.73 -1.53 -5.20
CA TYR A 153 17.00 -2.32 -6.41
C TYR A 153 16.91 -1.44 -7.64
N THR A 154 17.74 -1.73 -8.65
CA THR A 154 17.55 -1.19 -10.01
C THR A 154 17.12 -2.30 -10.94
N VAL A 155 15.93 -2.18 -11.54
CA VAL A 155 15.36 -3.19 -12.44
C VAL A 155 15.15 -2.63 -13.84
N LYS A 156 15.14 -3.50 -14.85
CA LYS A 156 14.73 -3.14 -16.21
C LYS A 156 13.31 -3.64 -16.46
N GLY A 157 12.50 -2.85 -17.16
CA GLY A 157 11.16 -3.26 -17.58
C GLY A 157 10.04 -2.48 -16.88
N VAL A 158 8.93 -3.17 -16.61
CA VAL A 158 7.68 -2.57 -16.14
C VAL A 158 7.81 -2.15 -14.67
N TRP A 159 7.29 -0.97 -14.36
CA TRP A 159 7.40 -0.36 -13.05
C TRP A 159 6.33 -0.92 -12.11
N PRO A 160 6.70 -1.52 -10.96
CA PRO A 160 5.71 -1.86 -9.97
C PRO A 160 5.10 -0.56 -9.38
N PRO A 161 3.83 -0.58 -8.96
CA PRO A 161 3.21 0.59 -8.36
C PRO A 161 3.84 0.89 -6.99
N GLU A 162 4.01 2.18 -6.69
CA GLU A 162 4.24 2.63 -5.32
C GLU A 162 3.02 2.33 -4.46
N ILE A 163 3.24 2.11 -3.16
CA ILE A 163 2.14 2.06 -2.21
C ILE A 163 1.42 3.41 -2.19
N HIS A 164 0.08 3.37 -2.23
CA HIS A 164 -0.72 4.56 -2.05
C HIS A 164 -0.54 5.13 -0.65
N ARG A 165 -0.55 6.46 -0.54
CA ARG A 165 -0.28 7.18 0.70
C ARG A 165 -1.37 8.22 0.93
N GLU A 166 -1.88 8.29 2.16
CA GLU A 166 -2.82 9.34 2.57
C GLU A 166 -2.49 9.84 3.98
N LYS A 167 -2.75 11.12 4.26
CA LYS A 167 -2.64 11.64 5.63
C LYS A 167 -3.68 10.98 6.55
N LEU A 168 -3.23 10.60 7.75
CA LEU A 168 -4.12 10.05 8.76
C LEU A 168 -5.12 11.10 9.26
N LYS A 169 -6.43 10.80 9.17
CA LYS A 169 -7.52 11.63 9.71
C LYS A 169 -8.06 11.08 11.04
N GLY A 170 -7.15 10.83 11.99
CA GLY A 170 -7.50 10.38 13.34
C GLY A 170 -7.14 8.91 13.61
N LYS A 171 -8.05 7.98 13.30
CA LYS A 171 -7.86 6.53 13.55
C LYS A 171 -7.36 5.81 12.30
N GLY A 172 -6.66 4.70 12.51
CA GLY A 172 -6.15 3.84 11.45
C GLY A 172 -5.98 2.40 11.92
N VAL A 173 -5.13 1.67 11.20
CA VAL A 173 -4.72 0.30 11.50
C VAL A 173 -3.19 0.29 11.62
N LEU A 174 -2.67 -0.14 12.76
CA LEU A 174 -1.25 -0.40 12.97
C LEU A 174 -0.98 -1.86 12.64
N VAL A 175 -0.09 -2.10 11.69
CA VAL A 175 0.38 -3.41 11.28
C VAL A 175 1.77 -3.63 11.83
N VAL A 176 1.89 -4.58 12.76
CA VAL A 176 3.12 -4.91 13.47
C VAL A 176 3.70 -6.21 12.90
N PRO A 177 4.80 -6.14 12.13
CA PRO A 177 5.49 -7.35 11.71
C PRO A 177 6.19 -7.99 12.92
N ASP A 178 6.03 -9.30 13.10
CA ASP A 178 6.81 -10.07 14.07
C ASP A 178 8.16 -10.53 13.49
N GLU A 179 9.00 -11.16 14.32
CA GLU A 179 10.32 -11.66 13.92
C GLU A 179 10.26 -12.76 12.84
N LYS A 180 9.11 -13.42 12.68
CA LYS A 180 8.88 -14.44 11.66
C LYS A 180 8.26 -13.86 10.39
N GLY A 181 8.00 -12.55 10.38
CA GLY A 181 7.36 -11.80 9.31
C GLY A 181 5.85 -11.95 9.21
N ASN A 182 5.18 -12.48 10.24
CA ASN A 182 3.72 -12.44 10.31
C ASN A 182 3.26 -11.01 10.63
N LEU A 183 2.13 -10.63 10.04
CA LEU A 183 1.55 -9.29 10.19
C LEU A 183 0.44 -9.33 11.24
N ASN A 184 0.62 -8.59 12.34
CA ASN A 184 -0.37 -8.45 13.40
C ASN A 184 -1.10 -7.11 13.25
N PHE A 185 -2.43 -7.17 13.11
CA PHE A 185 -3.28 -6.00 12.90
C PHE A 185 -3.80 -5.49 14.24
N LYS A 186 -3.63 -4.19 14.49
CA LYS A 186 -4.07 -3.51 15.72
C LYS A 186 -4.76 -2.20 15.35
N ASP A 187 -5.75 -1.79 16.14
CA ASP A 187 -6.34 -0.47 16.00
C ASP A 187 -5.33 0.64 16.33
N PHE A 188 -5.10 1.56 15.40
CA PHE A 188 -4.30 2.76 15.67
C PHE A 188 -5.18 3.92 16.12
N LYS A 189 -4.97 4.41 17.35
CA LYS A 189 -5.75 5.48 17.98
C LYS A 189 -4.92 6.77 18.17
N GLY A 190 -3.88 6.96 17.36
CA GLY A 190 -2.99 8.13 17.43
C GLY A 190 -1.78 7.96 18.35
N ILE A 191 -1.60 6.79 18.96
CA ILE A 191 -0.49 6.49 19.87
C ILE A 191 0.25 5.25 19.34
N CYS A 192 1.56 5.32 19.25
CA CYS A 192 2.41 4.20 18.87
C CYS A 192 2.64 3.30 20.09
N SER A 193 2.00 2.14 20.10
CA SER A 193 2.21 1.08 21.10
C SER A 193 3.36 0.15 20.72
N ASP A 194 3.63 0.02 19.43
CA ASP A 194 4.58 -0.92 18.85
C ASP A 194 5.19 -0.31 17.58
N ASN A 195 6.32 -0.86 17.13
CA ASN A 195 6.92 -0.51 15.85
C ASN A 195 6.11 -1.16 14.71
N GLY A 196 5.80 -0.41 13.67
CA GLY A 196 5.00 -0.95 12.58
C GLY A 196 4.53 0.08 11.57
N PHE A 197 3.80 -0.41 10.58
CA PHE A 197 3.23 0.42 9.51
C PHE A 197 1.82 0.86 9.91
N VAL A 198 1.51 2.13 9.73
CA VAL A 198 0.19 2.67 10.03
C VAL A 198 -0.54 2.93 8.72
N PHE A 199 -1.73 2.36 8.59
CA PHE A 199 -2.61 2.50 7.45
C PHE A 199 -3.88 3.28 7.82
N THR A 200 -4.47 3.95 6.85
CA THR A 200 -5.82 4.51 6.97
C THR A 200 -6.87 3.39 6.98
N ARG A 201 -8.11 3.74 7.28
CA ARG A 201 -9.26 2.80 7.16
C ARG A 201 -9.62 2.49 5.70
N SER A 202 -9.01 3.16 4.72
CA SER A 202 -9.12 2.81 3.28
C SER A 202 -8.02 1.85 2.82
N GLY A 203 -7.03 1.56 3.67
CA GLY A 203 -5.89 0.71 3.32
C GLY A 203 -4.70 1.45 2.72
N ASP A 204 -4.69 2.78 2.72
CA ASP A 204 -3.56 3.60 2.26
C ASP A 204 -2.51 3.75 3.37
N LEU A 205 -1.22 3.78 3.00
CA LEU A 205 -0.14 3.99 3.96
C LEU A 205 -0.22 5.41 4.54
N ALA A 206 -0.44 5.49 5.84
CA ALA A 206 -0.52 6.76 6.56
C ALA A 206 0.81 7.17 7.20
N GLY A 207 1.68 6.21 7.47
CA GLY A 207 3.00 6.44 8.05
C GLY A 207 3.53 5.20 8.76
N ILE A 208 4.42 5.43 9.71
CA ILE A 208 4.97 4.37 10.57
C ILE A 208 5.00 4.80 12.03
N CYS A 209 4.98 3.80 12.90
CA CYS A 209 5.31 3.93 14.31
C CYS A 209 6.71 3.38 14.54
N PHE A 210 7.54 4.15 15.26
CA PHE A 210 8.82 3.69 15.77
C PHE A 210 9.07 4.27 17.17
N GLY A 211 9.28 3.38 18.14
CA GLY A 211 9.20 3.71 19.56
C GLY A 211 7.83 4.33 19.87
N SER A 212 7.85 5.50 20.51
CA SER A 212 6.63 6.27 20.82
C SER A 212 6.27 7.32 19.75
N LYS A 213 6.97 7.35 18.61
CA LYS A 213 6.82 8.41 17.60
C LYS A 213 6.08 7.89 16.37
N PHE A 214 5.06 8.63 15.96
CA PHE A 214 4.41 8.49 14.66
C PHE A 214 5.10 9.39 13.62
N ILE A 215 5.46 8.83 12.47
CA ILE A 215 6.07 9.55 11.35
C ILE A 215 5.15 9.37 10.14
N GLY A 216 4.62 10.48 9.61
CA GLY A 216 3.66 10.43 8.52
C GLY A 216 4.28 9.97 7.19
N ALA A 217 3.47 9.38 6.32
CA ALA A 217 3.91 8.83 5.04
C ALA A 217 4.59 9.86 4.13
N GLU A 218 4.13 11.11 4.13
CA GLU A 218 4.76 12.20 3.36
C GLU A 218 6.16 12.55 3.87
N GLU A 219 6.33 12.59 5.20
CA GLU A 219 7.64 12.83 5.81
C GLU A 219 8.58 11.66 5.51
N LEU A 220 8.09 10.43 5.66
CA LEU A 220 8.83 9.21 5.33
C LEU A 220 9.27 9.20 3.86
N TYR A 221 8.34 9.46 2.93
CA TYR A 221 8.64 9.50 1.49
C TYR A 221 9.69 10.56 1.15
N ARG A 222 9.63 11.73 1.80
CA ARG A 222 10.60 12.81 1.55
C ARG A 222 12.00 12.51 2.11
N THR A 223 12.08 11.88 3.28
CA THR A 223 13.32 11.75 4.04
C THR A 223 14.08 10.45 3.79
N THR A 224 13.43 9.41 3.28
CA THR A 224 14.08 8.14 2.93
C THR A 224 14.57 8.13 1.47
N PRO A 225 15.84 7.78 1.18
CA PRO A 225 16.90 7.37 2.12
C PRO A 225 17.83 8.51 2.60
N SER A 226 17.55 9.78 2.31
CA SER A 226 18.46 10.90 2.59
C SER A 226 18.96 11.02 4.04
N ASN A 227 18.18 10.57 5.02
CA ASN A 227 18.55 10.58 6.46
C ASN A 227 18.95 9.19 6.98
N CYS A 228 19.42 8.30 6.11
CA CYS A 228 19.71 6.92 6.46
C CYS A 228 21.18 6.59 6.20
N GLN A 229 21.75 5.70 7.00
CA GLN A 229 23.12 5.23 6.86
C GLN A 229 23.17 4.01 5.94
N THR A 230 24.10 3.98 4.99
CA THR A 230 24.34 2.79 4.18
C THR A 230 24.86 1.63 5.03
N VAL A 231 24.21 0.47 4.93
CA VAL A 231 24.60 -0.77 5.59
C VAL A 231 24.92 -1.91 4.61
N TYR A 232 24.58 -1.73 3.32
CA TYR A 232 24.96 -2.63 2.23
C TYR A 232 25.16 -1.85 0.92
N PRO A 233 26.19 -2.18 0.12
CA PRO A 233 27.35 -2.98 0.50
C PRO A 233 28.09 -2.31 1.66
N LYS A 234 28.68 -3.10 2.56
CA LYS A 234 29.52 -2.51 3.62
C LYS A 234 30.66 -1.78 2.93
N GLU A 235 30.80 -0.47 3.16
CA GLU A 235 31.93 0.28 2.63
C GLU A 235 33.22 -0.37 3.15
N GLU A 236 34.02 -0.95 2.25
CA GLU A 236 35.34 -1.48 2.57
C GLU A 236 36.23 -0.29 2.97
N GLY A 237 36.42 -0.06 4.27
CA GLY A 237 37.28 1.06 4.71
C GLY A 237 37.41 1.35 6.20
N ASN A 238 36.51 0.90 7.08
CA ASN A 238 36.58 1.25 8.52
C ASN A 238 37.02 0.13 9.48
N ASP A 239 37.29 -1.08 8.98
CA ASP A 239 37.76 -2.23 9.80
C ASP A 239 39.22 -2.64 9.52
N ALA A 240 39.99 -1.83 8.80
CA ALA A 240 41.38 -2.15 8.40
C ALA A 240 42.47 -1.49 9.26
N ASN A 241 42.23 -1.24 10.55
CA ASN A 241 43.26 -0.72 11.47
C ASN A 241 43.20 -1.31 12.89
N LEU A 242 42.81 -2.59 13.00
CA LEU A 242 42.94 -3.37 14.25
C LEU A 242 43.89 -4.58 14.10
N GLN A 243 44.88 -4.50 13.20
CA GLN A 243 46.09 -5.29 13.36
C GLN A 243 47.09 -4.47 14.16
N GLY A 244 47.08 -4.70 15.48
CA GLY A 244 48.11 -4.22 16.39
C GLY A 244 49.49 -4.66 15.90
N GLU A 245 50.34 -3.67 15.68
CA GLU A 245 51.77 -3.79 15.50
C GLU A 245 52.37 -4.42 16.76
N ASN A 246 52.65 -5.73 16.73
CA ASN A 246 53.57 -6.34 17.69
C ASN A 246 54.99 -6.12 17.16
N ARG A 247 55.66 -5.10 17.69
CA ARG A 247 57.12 -5.00 17.67
C ARG A 247 57.65 -4.57 19.03
#